data_AF-A0A1G8SPW0-F1
#
_entry.id   AF-A0A1G8SPW0-F1
#
_cell.length_a   1.000
_cell.length_b   1.000
_cell.length_c   1.000
_cell.angle_alpha   90.00
_cell.angle_beta   90.00
_cell.angle_gamma   90.00
#
_symmetry.space_group_name_H-M   'P 1'
#
loop_
_entity.id
_entity.type
_entity.pdbx_description
1 polymer ?
#
loop_
_entity_poly.entity_id
_entity_poly.type
_entity_poly.pdbx_seq_one_letter_code
_entity_poly.pdbx_strand_id
1 'polypeptide(L)'
;MTAVRADQEREVLTAATSMVQTLLGSQDRTLVRQVLLAGFPWVELLSDEETAEFIDELISSLRQGTSLGNPAPPAHTIEMWRHTAEVYADPNLARALSSPSEEDSGTVPIPKR
;
A
#
# COMPACT_ATOMS: atom_id res chain seq x y z
N MET A 1 -21.48 13.15 -25.51
CA MET A 1 -21.84 13.55 -24.13
C MET A 1 -21.22 12.61 -23.09
N THR A 2 -21.11 11.30 -23.33
CA THR A 2 -20.42 10.33 -22.46
C THR A 2 -18.88 10.45 -22.49
N ALA A 3 -18.28 10.67 -23.67
CA ALA A 3 -16.83 10.82 -23.80
C ALA A 3 -16.28 12.03 -23.02
N VAL A 4 -16.92 13.20 -23.16
CA VAL A 4 -16.55 14.42 -22.42
C VAL A 4 -16.63 14.21 -20.91
N ARG A 5 -17.64 13.48 -20.43
CA ARG A 5 -17.79 13.16 -19.01
C ARG A 5 -16.68 12.21 -18.52
N ALA A 6 -16.36 11.18 -19.29
CA ALA A 6 -15.28 10.26 -18.96
C ALA A 6 -13.91 10.96 -18.94
N ASP A 7 -13.66 11.91 -19.84
CA ASP A 7 -12.44 12.71 -19.86
C ASP A 7 -12.35 13.62 -18.62
N GLN A 8 -13.45 14.28 -18.25
CA GLN A 8 -13.53 15.10 -17.03
C GLN A 8 -13.32 14.27 -15.76
N GLU A 9 -13.93 13.09 -15.66
CA GLU A 9 -13.75 12.18 -14.52
C GLU A 9 -12.27 11.73 -14.40
N ARG A 10 -11.60 11.48 -15.53
CA ARG A 10 -10.19 11.13 -15.56
C ARG A 10 -9.28 12.28 -15.15
N GLU A 11 -9.58 13.50 -15.57
CA GLU A 11 -8.84 14.71 -15.20
C GLU A 11 -8.94 14.96 -13.68
N VAL A 12 -10.14 14.86 -13.12
CA VAL A 12 -10.39 15.00 -11.68
C VAL A 12 -9.63 13.92 -10.88
N LEU A 13 -9.67 12.66 -11.33
CA LEU A 13 -8.94 11.57 -10.68
C LEU A 13 -7.43 11.78 -10.72
N THR A 14 -6.90 12.27 -11.85
CA THR A 14 -5.48 12.58 -12.03
C THR A 14 -5.05 13.72 -11.10
N ALA A 15 -5.87 14.77 -10.99
CA ALA A 15 -5.62 15.89 -10.09
C ALA A 15 -5.63 15.43 -8.62
N ALA A 16 -6.65 14.67 -8.20
CA ALA A 16 -6.74 14.13 -6.85
C ALA A 16 -5.53 13.25 -6.51
N THR A 17 -5.13 12.37 -7.43
CA THR A 17 -3.96 11.50 -7.23
C THR A 17 -2.67 12.30 -7.11
N SER A 18 -2.49 13.36 -7.90
CA SER A 18 -1.32 14.24 -7.84
C SER A 18 -1.24 15.01 -6.50
N MET A 19 -2.39 15.45 -5.97
CA MET A 19 -2.47 16.09 -4.65
C MET A 19 -2.09 15.11 -3.55
N VAL A 20 -2.60 13.87 -3.58
CA VAL A 20 -2.25 12.82 -2.62
C VAL A 20 -0.76 12.48 -2.70
N GLN A 21 -0.20 12.30 -3.90
CA GLN A 21 1.24 12.03 -4.06
C GLN A 21 2.11 13.16 -3.50
N THR A 22 1.71 14.42 -3.73
CA THR A 22 2.41 15.59 -3.22
C THR A 22 2.35 15.66 -1.69
N LEU A 23 1.20 15.35 -1.11
CA LEU A 23 1.00 15.30 0.33
C LEU A 23 1.85 14.20 0.97
N LEU A 24 1.77 12.97 0.44
CA LEU A 24 2.51 11.81 0.94
C LEU A 24 4.02 11.96 0.76
N GLY A 25 4.48 12.63 -0.31
CA GLY A 25 5.89 12.93 -0.56
C GLY A 25 6.42 14.16 0.19
N SER A 26 5.63 14.78 1.06
CA SER A 26 6.07 15.96 1.82
C SER A 26 7.08 15.58 2.91
N GLN A 27 7.94 16.54 3.29
CA GLN A 27 8.90 16.35 4.39
C GLN A 27 8.22 16.38 5.78
N ASP A 28 6.92 16.71 5.85
CA ASP A 28 6.16 16.75 7.09
C ASP A 28 5.57 15.36 7.41
N ARG A 29 6.44 14.51 7.98
CA ARG A 29 6.07 13.14 8.37
C ARG A 29 4.91 13.09 9.36
N THR A 30 4.75 14.12 10.20
CA THR A 30 3.65 14.21 11.16
C THR A 30 2.31 14.41 10.44
N LEU A 31 2.26 15.33 9.48
CA LEU A 31 1.07 15.56 8.67
C LEU A 31 0.71 14.32 7.84
N VAL A 32 1.69 13.70 7.19
CA VAL A 32 1.48 12.48 6.40
C VAL A 32 0.89 11.37 7.27
N ARG A 33 1.46 11.15 8.47
CA ARG A 33 0.93 10.15 9.41
C ARG A 33 -0.49 10.47 9.84
N GLN A 34 -0.81 11.73 10.18
CA GLN A 34 -2.17 12.11 10.57
C GLN A 34 -3.19 11.87 9.45
N VAL A 35 -2.83 12.20 8.20
CA VAL A 35 -3.68 11.97 7.03
C VAL A 35 -3.90 10.48 6.80
N LEU A 36 -2.84 9.67 6.90
CA LEU A 36 -2.97 8.23 6.78
C LEU A 36 -3.85 7.64 7.87
N LEU A 37 -3.67 8.03 9.13
CA LEU A 37 -4.51 7.56 10.24
C LEU A 37 -5.99 7.95 10.06
N ALA A 38 -6.25 9.14 9.54
CA ALA A 38 -7.61 9.58 9.24
C ALA A 38 -8.26 8.77 8.10
N GLY A 39 -7.48 8.37 7.09
CA GLY A 39 -7.98 7.57 5.96
C GLY A 39 -7.98 6.05 6.19
N PHE A 40 -7.06 5.57 7.01
CA PHE A 40 -6.74 4.17 7.22
C PHE A 40 -6.42 3.90 8.70
N PRO A 41 -7.44 3.78 9.57
CA PRO A 41 -7.23 3.62 11.01
C PRO A 41 -6.38 2.40 11.40
N TRP A 42 -6.35 1.35 10.58
CA TRP A 42 -5.52 0.15 10.79
C TRP A 42 -4.01 0.42 10.72
N VAL A 43 -3.58 1.58 10.19
CA VAL A 43 -2.17 1.99 10.18
C VAL A 43 -1.62 2.19 11.60
N GLU A 44 -2.46 2.41 12.61
CA GLU A 44 -2.02 2.46 14.02
C GLU A 44 -1.35 1.16 14.50
N LEU A 45 -1.57 0.05 13.80
CA LEU A 45 -1.01 -1.26 14.13
C LEU A 45 0.38 -1.50 13.53
N LEU A 46 0.80 -0.65 12.59
CA LEU A 46 2.11 -0.74 11.96
C LEU A 46 3.17 -0.03 12.81
N SER A 47 4.41 -0.52 12.75
CA SER A 47 5.56 0.23 13.25
C SER A 47 5.82 1.51 12.44
N ASP A 48 6.65 2.41 12.95
CA ASP A 48 7.03 3.63 12.23
C ASP A 48 7.81 3.32 10.92
N GLU A 49 8.61 2.25 10.92
CA GLU A 49 9.34 1.77 9.74
C GLU A 49 8.38 1.23 8.67
N GLU A 50 7.45 0.37 9.06
CA GLU A 50 6.42 -0.18 8.17
C GLU A 50 5.48 0.90 7.64
N THR A 51 5.15 1.90 8.46
CA THR A 51 4.36 3.04 8.02
C THR A 51 5.10 3.83 6.94
N ALA A 52 6.42 4.00 7.06
CA ALA A 52 7.22 4.66 6.04
C ALA A 52 7.29 3.85 4.75
N GLU A 53 7.45 2.53 4.84
CA GLU A 53 7.47 1.62 3.69
C GLU A 53 6.11 1.62 2.96
N PHE A 54 5.00 1.58 3.71
CA PHE A 54 3.66 1.71 3.17
C PHE A 54 3.48 3.02 2.39
N ILE A 55 3.96 4.16 2.92
CA ILE A 55 3.89 5.46 2.23
C ILE A 55 4.60 5.40 0.88
N ASP A 56 5.83 4.89 0.86
CA ASP A 56 6.65 4.84 -0.36
C ASP A 56 6.03 3.91 -1.41
N GLU A 57 5.51 2.75 -1.00
CA GLU A 57 4.82 1.83 -1.90
C GLU A 57 3.48 2.40 -2.41
N LEU A 58 2.71 3.08 -1.55
CA LEU A 58 1.46 3.71 -1.93
C LEU A 58 1.69 4.83 -2.96
N ILE A 59 2.72 5.65 -2.79
CA ILE A 59 3.10 6.68 -3.78
C ILE A 59 3.47 6.01 -5.12
N SER A 60 4.29 4.95 -5.07
CA SER A 60 4.71 4.23 -6.27
C SER A 60 3.51 3.62 -7.02
N SER A 61 2.61 2.95 -6.31
CA SER A 61 1.43 2.30 -6.90
C SER A 61 0.42 3.30 -7.44
N LEU A 62 0.21 4.44 -6.78
CA LEU A 62 -0.62 5.55 -7.29
C LEU A 62 -0.06 6.10 -8.62
N ARG A 63 1.27 6.22 -8.75
CA ARG A 63 1.91 6.64 -10.00
C ARG A 63 1.71 5.62 -11.12
N GLN A 64 1.89 4.34 -10.82
CA GLN A 64 1.64 3.24 -11.77
C GLN A 64 0.17 3.24 -12.23
N GLY A 65 -0.76 3.32 -11.28
CA GLY A 65 -2.19 3.30 -11.58
C GLY A 65 -2.63 4.50 -12.42
N THR A 66 -2.13 5.70 -12.14
CA THR A 66 -2.41 6.89 -12.95
C THR A 66 -1.84 6.74 -14.36
N SER A 67 -0.58 6.29 -14.49
CA SER A 67 0.07 6.10 -15.79
C SER A 67 -0.64 5.06 -16.66
N LEU A 68 -1.23 4.04 -16.05
CA LEU A 68 -1.94 2.97 -16.74
C LEU A 68 -3.45 3.23 -16.86
N GLY A 69 -3.98 4.26 -16.19
CA GLY A 69 -5.42 4.45 -16.02
C GLY A 69 -6.11 3.27 -15.34
N ASN A 70 -5.41 2.60 -14.42
CA ASN A 70 -5.86 1.37 -13.74
C ASN A 70 -5.77 1.54 -12.21
N PRO A 71 -6.88 1.43 -11.46
CA PRO A 71 -6.86 1.57 -10.01
C PRO A 71 -6.37 0.32 -9.25
N ALA A 72 -6.11 -0.79 -9.94
CA ALA A 72 -5.72 -2.06 -9.30
C ALA A 72 -4.41 -1.98 -8.50
N PRO A 73 -3.31 -1.34 -8.96
CA PRO A 73 -2.07 -1.27 -8.20
C PRO A 73 -2.22 -0.65 -6.80
N PRO A 74 -2.77 0.58 -6.63
CA PRO A 74 -2.92 1.15 -5.29
C PRO A 74 -3.92 0.41 -4.42
N ALA A 75 -4.98 -0.18 -5.01
CA ALA A 75 -5.92 -1.01 -4.26
C ALA A 75 -5.24 -2.27 -3.69
N HIS A 76 -4.36 -2.89 -4.48
CA HIS A 76 -3.60 -4.06 -4.05
C HIS A 76 -2.60 -3.74 -2.93
N THR A 77 -1.84 -2.64 -3.06
CA THR A 77 -0.93 -2.18 -1.99
C THR A 77 -1.68 -1.94 -0.68
N ILE A 78 -2.84 -1.25 -0.71
CA ILE A 78 -3.66 -1.02 0.50
C ILE A 78 -4.09 -2.35 1.15
N GLU A 79 -4.51 -3.33 0.35
CA GLU A 79 -4.94 -4.64 0.86
C GLU A 79 -3.79 -5.40 1.52
N MET A 80 -2.61 -5.44 0.88
CA MET A 80 -1.45 -6.13 1.42
C MET A 80 -1.02 -5.56 2.78
N TRP A 81 -0.94 -4.23 2.89
CA TRP A 81 -0.55 -3.58 4.14
C TRP A 81 -1.60 -3.73 5.24
N ARG A 82 -2.89 -3.81 4.88
CA ARG A 82 -3.92 -4.16 5.85
C ARG A 82 -3.72 -5.57 6.41
N HIS A 83 -3.37 -6.54 5.58
CA HIS A 83 -3.04 -7.89 6.07
C HIS A 83 -1.80 -7.91 6.97
N THR A 84 -0.77 -7.11 6.66
CA THR A 84 0.37 -6.92 7.56
C THR A 84 -0.08 -6.39 8.92
N ALA A 85 -0.94 -5.36 8.95
CA ALA A 85 -1.50 -4.82 10.18
C ALA A 85 -2.35 -5.85 10.96
N GLU A 86 -3.13 -6.69 10.27
CA GLU A 86 -3.93 -7.76 10.88
C GLU A 86 -3.06 -8.82 11.59
N VAL A 87 -1.88 -9.13 11.04
CA VAL A 87 -0.91 -10.03 11.70
C VAL A 87 -0.46 -9.48 13.05
N TYR A 88 -0.25 -8.17 13.17
CA TYR A 88 0.12 -7.54 14.45
C TYR A 88 -1.06 -7.43 15.43
N ALA A 89 -2.29 -7.29 14.92
CA ALA A 89 -3.49 -7.30 15.75
C ALA A 89 -3.76 -8.68 16.39
N ASP A 90 -3.27 -9.77 15.78
CA ASP A 90 -3.32 -11.11 16.35
C ASP A 90 -1.93 -11.56 16.86
N PRO A 91 -1.62 -11.34 18.15
CA PRO A 91 -0.34 -11.75 18.73
C PRO A 91 -0.10 -13.27 18.71
N ASN A 92 -1.13 -14.09 18.47
CA ASN A 92 -0.95 -15.53 18.26
C ASN A 92 -0.51 -15.83 16.82
N LEU A 93 -1.06 -15.13 15.83
CA LEU A 93 -0.65 -15.20 14.43
C LEU A 93 0.79 -14.69 14.26
N ALA A 94 1.14 -13.54 14.86
CA ALA A 94 2.49 -13.01 14.86
C ALA A 94 3.51 -14.03 15.42
N ARG A 95 3.15 -14.73 16.51
CA ARG A 95 3.99 -15.78 17.10
C ARG A 95 4.11 -17.02 16.22
N ALA A 96 3.02 -17.42 15.56
CA ALA A 96 3.02 -18.55 14.64
C ALA A 96 3.90 -18.29 13.40
N LEU A 97 3.84 -17.09 12.83
CA LEU A 97 4.66 -16.69 11.67
C LEU A 97 6.12 -16.41 12.01
N SER A 98 6.41 -15.95 13.23
CA SER A 98 7.78 -15.70 13.70
C SER A 98 8.48 -16.96 14.21
N SER A 99 7.75 -18.06 14.38
CA SER A 99 8.33 -19.32 14.80
C SER A 99 9.11 -19.93 13.61
N PRO A 100 10.35 -20.40 13.81
CA PRO A 100 11.07 -21.10 12.75
C PRO A 100 10.20 -22.28 12.29
N SER A 101 9.91 -22.35 10.99
CA SER A 101 9.32 -23.56 10.43
C SER A 101 10.35 -24.68 10.57
N GLU A 102 10.06 -25.68 11.40
CA GLU A 102 10.92 -26.88 11.54
C GLU A 102 10.98 -27.72 10.25
N GLU A 103 10.12 -27.40 9.28
CA GLU A 103 10.06 -28.03 7.97
C GLU A 103 11.03 -27.35 7.00
N ASP A 104 12.23 -27.94 6.85
CA ASP A 104 13.07 -27.70 5.68
C ASP A 104 12.25 -28.09 4.44
N SER A 105 11.81 -27.10 3.67
CA SER A 105 11.00 -27.29 2.45
C SER A 105 11.78 -27.98 1.32
N GLY A 106 12.99 -28.49 1.61
CA GLY A 106 13.84 -29.22 0.70
C GLY A 106 14.51 -28.30 -0.31
N THR A 107 15.42 -28.87 -1.10
CA THR A 107 16.14 -28.12 -2.13
C THR A 107 15.19 -27.72 -3.27
N VAL A 108 15.06 -26.41 -3.51
CA VAL A 108 14.33 -25.87 -4.68
C VAL A 108 15.04 -26.33 -5.96
N PRO A 109 14.40 -27.13 -6.82
CA PRO A 109 15.03 -27.60 -8.05
C PRO A 109 15.26 -26.42 -9.01
N ILE A 110 16.44 -26.39 -9.61
CA ILE A 110 16.83 -25.36 -10.58
C ILE A 110 15.89 -25.46 -11.80
N PRO A 111 15.26 -24.36 -12.25
CA PRO A 111 14.33 -24.41 -13.38
C PRO A 111 15.04 -24.90 -14.64
N LYS A 112 14.41 -25.87 -15.34
CA LYS A 112 14.90 -26.36 -16.63
C LYS A 112 14.57 -25.34 -17.71
N ARG A 113 15.57 -25.03 -18.53
CA ARG A 113 15.49 -24.08 -19.64
C ARG A 113 14.91 -24.73 -20.89
#